data_AF-A0A929B6T5-F1
#
_entry.id   AF-A0A929B6T5-F1
#
_cell.length_a   1.000
_cell.length_b   1.000
_cell.length_c   1.000
_cell.angle_alpha   90.00
_cell.angle_beta   90.00
_cell.angle_gamma   90.00
#
_symmetry.space_group_name_H-M   'P 1'
#
loop_
_entity.id
_entity.type
_entity.pdbx_description
1 polymer ?
#
loop_
_entity_poly.entity_id
_entity_poly.type
_entity_poly.pdbx_seq_one_letter_code
_entity_poly.pdbx_strand_id
1 'polypeptide(L)'
;MGSKQDRQQIAAVIEQYRRGFATVDIEELKAIWDRDYDNIIYIAQEAAQPLRGWARIEQYYQSVAESLERVRTMTLSDLSVDESNSLP
;
A
#
# COMPACT_ATOMS: atom_id res chain seq x y z
N MET A 1 14.80 8.51 -20.43
CA MET A 1 13.34 8.74 -20.43
C MET A 1 12.65 8.16 -19.19
N GLY A 2 13.39 7.88 -18.10
CA GLY A 2 12.85 7.30 -16.86
C GLY A 2 13.28 8.11 -15.65
N SER A 3 12.34 8.82 -15.04
CA SER A 3 12.41 9.38 -13.68
C SER A 3 11.14 10.18 -13.41
N LYS A 4 10.71 11.02 -14.37
CA LYS A 4 9.45 11.76 -14.22
C LYS A 4 8.24 10.85 -14.35
N GLN A 5 8.25 9.96 -15.33
CA GLN A 5 7.18 8.99 -15.53
C GLN A 5 7.14 7.96 -14.40
N ASP A 6 8.29 7.46 -13.97
CA ASP A 6 8.38 6.49 -12.87
C ASP A 6 7.92 7.10 -11.54
N ARG A 7 8.35 8.34 -11.22
CA ARG A 7 7.79 9.11 -10.09
C ARG A 7 6.29 9.28 -10.16
N GLN A 8 5.73 9.56 -11.34
CA GLN A 8 4.28 9.69 -11.52
C GLN A 8 3.56 8.37 -11.27
N GLN A 9 4.12 7.25 -11.75
CA GLN A 9 3.57 5.92 -11.52
C GLN A 9 3.63 5.53 -10.05
N ILE A 10 4.75 5.78 -9.36
CA ILE A 10 4.88 5.53 -7.91
C ILE A 10 3.88 6.41 -7.13
N ALA A 11 3.77 7.70 -7.47
CA ALA A 11 2.80 8.58 -6.83
C ALA A 11 1.35 8.11 -7.06
N ALA A 12 1.04 7.55 -8.23
CA ALA A 12 -0.28 6.99 -8.52
C ALA A 12 -0.58 5.75 -7.65
N VAL A 13 0.40 4.87 -7.41
CA VAL A 13 0.25 3.73 -6.49
C VAL A 13 -0.01 4.19 -5.06
N ILE A 14 0.71 5.23 -4.60
CA ILE A 14 0.51 5.78 -3.25
C ILE A 14 -0.87 6.43 -3.11
N GLU A 15 -1.33 7.14 -4.14
CA GLU A 15 -2.68 7.71 -4.14
C GLU A 15 -3.76 6.62 -4.16
N GLN A 16 -3.55 5.53 -4.91
CA GLN A 16 -4.44 4.37 -4.91
C GLN A 16 -4.53 3.75 -3.49
N TYR A 17 -3.40 3.58 -2.80
CA TYR A 17 -3.38 3.12 -1.41
C TYR A 17 -4.18 4.05 -0.49
N ARG A 18 -3.96 5.36 -0.59
CA ARG A 18 -4.68 6.38 0.21
C ARG A 18 -6.19 6.32 -0.03
N ARG A 19 -6.63 6.19 -1.28
CA ARG A 19 -8.04 6.07 -1.64
C ARG A 19 -8.67 4.78 -1.13
N GLY A 20 -8.00 3.64 -1.31
CA GLY A 20 -8.48 2.34 -0.86
C GLY A 20 -8.82 2.34 0.64
N PHE A 21 -8.01 2.98 1.48
CA PHE A 21 -8.36 3.19 2.89
C PHE A 21 -9.49 4.19 3.11
N ALA A 22 -9.52 5.30 2.36
CA ALA A 22 -10.56 6.32 2.49
C ALA A 22 -11.96 5.82 2.11
N THR A 23 -12.06 4.88 1.18
CA THR A 23 -13.30 4.26 0.71
C THR A 23 -13.55 2.87 1.28
N VAL A 24 -12.57 2.31 2.00
CA VAL A 24 -12.59 0.92 2.49
C VAL A 24 -12.73 -0.09 1.34
N ASP A 25 -12.08 0.21 0.20
CA ASP A 25 -12.05 -0.66 -0.98
C ASP A 25 -10.88 -1.65 -0.88
N ILE A 26 -11.20 -2.86 -0.41
CA ILE A 26 -10.20 -3.91 -0.19
C ILE A 26 -9.63 -4.44 -1.50
N GLU A 27 -10.40 -4.43 -2.59
CA GLU A 27 -9.88 -4.87 -3.88
C GLU A 27 -8.90 -3.83 -4.46
N GLU A 28 -9.18 -2.53 -4.29
CA GLU A 28 -8.23 -1.46 -4.65
C GLU A 28 -6.93 -1.58 -3.83
N LEU A 29 -7.01 -1.92 -2.54
CA LEU A 29 -5.86 -2.15 -1.66
C LEU A 29 -5.07 -3.42 -1.99
N LYS A 30 -5.72 -4.46 -2.51
CA LYS A 30 -5.04 -5.69 -2.94
C LYS A 30 -4.34 -5.49 -4.29
N ALA A 31 -4.92 -4.68 -5.18
CA ALA A 31 -4.45 -4.50 -6.55
C ALA A 31 -3.10 -3.77 -6.69
N ILE A 32 -2.65 -3.03 -5.66
CA ILE A 32 -1.36 -2.32 -5.72
C ILE A 32 -0.15 -3.24 -5.57
N TRP A 33 -0.37 -4.49 -5.19
CA TRP A 33 0.70 -5.38 -4.79
C TRP A 33 1.07 -6.40 -5.87
N ASP A 34 2.35 -6.75 -5.91
CA ASP A 34 2.85 -7.87 -6.70
C ASP A 34 2.48 -9.21 -6.06
N ARG A 35 1.55 -9.92 -6.69
CA ARG A 35 1.03 -11.21 -6.22
C ARG A 35 2.02 -12.36 -6.35
N ASP A 36 3.01 -12.22 -7.22
CA ASP A 36 4.01 -13.26 -7.49
C ASP A 36 5.25 -13.13 -6.59
N TYR A 37 5.29 -12.11 -5.71
CA TYR A 37 6.37 -11.92 -4.75
C TYR A 37 6.16 -12.77 -3.48
N ASP A 38 6.95 -13.83 -3.34
CA ASP A 38 6.83 -14.82 -2.25
C ASP A 38 7.13 -14.27 -0.84
N ASN A 39 7.97 -13.23 -0.73
CA ASN A 39 8.53 -12.76 0.54
C ASN A 39 7.90 -11.46 1.04
N ILE A 40 6.65 -11.20 0.69
CA ILE A 40 5.97 -9.97 1.10
C ILE A 40 5.85 -9.84 2.63
N ILE A 41 6.19 -8.65 3.12
CA ILE A 41 6.04 -8.25 4.52
C ILE A 41 5.22 -6.97 4.56
N TYR A 42 4.18 -6.96 5.38
CA TYR A 42 3.37 -5.78 5.66
C TYR A 42 3.47 -5.43 7.14
N ILE A 43 3.67 -4.14 7.45
CA ILE A 43 3.81 -3.64 8.81
C ILE A 43 2.75 -2.55 9.01
N ALA A 44 1.65 -2.92 9.66
CA ALA A 44 0.68 -1.96 10.15
C ALA A 44 1.18 -1.33 11.45
N GLN A 45 0.98 -0.03 11.65
CA GLN A 45 1.49 0.68 12.83
C GLN A 45 0.90 0.12 14.15
N GLU A 46 -0.35 -0.32 14.10
CA GLU A 46 -1.09 -0.87 15.23
C GLU A 46 -0.79 -2.36 15.50
N ALA A 47 -0.11 -3.05 14.58
CA ALA A 47 0.19 -4.46 14.72
C ALA A 47 1.45 -4.69 15.57
N ALA A 48 1.36 -5.59 16.54
CA ALA A 48 2.49 -5.96 17.41
C ALA A 48 3.60 -6.73 16.67
N GLN A 49 3.29 -7.34 15.53
CA GLN A 49 4.21 -8.15 14.73
C GLN A 49 3.98 -7.91 13.24
N PRO A 50 5.04 -7.98 12.40
CA PRO A 50 4.90 -7.92 10.95
C PRO A 50 4.04 -9.05 10.40
N LEU A 51 3.15 -8.73 9.46
CA LEU A 51 2.39 -9.70 8.70
C LEU A 51 3.25 -10.23 7.55
N ARG A 52 3.27 -11.55 7.38
CA ARG A 52 4.09 -12.22 6.37
C ARG A 52 3.20 -13.05 5.45
N GLY A 53 3.43 -12.89 4.15
CA GLY A 53 2.72 -13.63 3.12
C GLY A 53 1.29 -13.13 2.89
N TRP A 54 0.78 -13.46 1.70
CA TRP A 54 -0.48 -12.95 1.18
C TRP A 54 -1.69 -13.20 2.07
N ALA A 55 -1.85 -14.43 2.56
CA ALA A 55 -3.01 -14.81 3.35
C ALA A 55 -3.19 -13.93 4.61
N ARG A 56 -2.09 -13.53 5.26
CA ARG A 56 -2.14 -12.67 6.46
C ARG A 56 -2.47 -11.23 6.12
N ILE A 57 -1.98 -10.73 5.00
CA ILE A 57 -2.24 -9.36 4.52
C ILE A 57 -3.70 -9.22 4.10
N GLU A 58 -4.24 -10.20 3.36
CA GLU A 58 -5.65 -10.23 2.97
C GLU A 58 -6.59 -10.28 4.17
N GLN A 59 -6.29 -11.15 5.15
CA GLN A 59 -7.06 -11.24 6.38
C GLN A 59 -7.04 -9.92 7.16
N TYR A 60 -5.89 -9.23 7.18
CA TYR A 60 -5.78 -7.92 7.80
C TYR A 60 -6.68 -6.90 7.12
N TYR A 61 -6.63 -6.78 5.79
CA TYR A 61 -7.49 -5.84 5.08
C TYR A 61 -8.99 -6.12 5.26
N GLN A 62 -9.39 -7.40 5.30
CA GLN A 62 -10.76 -7.77 5.65
C GLN A 62 -11.13 -7.32 7.07
N SER A 63 -10.26 -7.56 8.06
CA SER A 63 -10.51 -7.13 9.44
C SER A 63 -10.61 -5.61 9.59
N VAL A 64 -9.82 -4.86 8.80
CA VAL A 64 -9.89 -3.40 8.73
C VAL A 64 -11.23 -2.95 8.17
N ALA A 65 -11.74 -3.60 7.11
CA ALA A 65 -13.05 -3.30 6.54
C ALA A 65 -14.20 -3.53 7.52
N GLU A 66 -14.10 -4.60 8.31
CA GLU A 66 -15.10 -4.94 9.33
C GLU A 66 -15.05 -3.97 10.53
N SER A 67 -13.87 -3.46 10.85
CA SER A 67 -13.65 -2.61 12.03
C SER A 67 -13.86 -1.13 11.76
N LEU A 68 -13.79 -0.70 10.50
CA LEU A 68 -13.89 0.71 10.10
C LEU A 68 -15.14 0.95 9.25
N GLU A 69 -16.12 1.67 9.81
CA GLU A 69 -17.24 2.16 9.01
C GLU A 69 -16.79 3.19 7.95
N ARG A 70 -15.75 4.00 8.27
CA ARG A 70 -15.08 4.94 7.35
C ARG A 70 -13.78 5.50 7.95
N VAL A 71 -12.69 5.59 7.16
CA VAL A 71 -11.51 6.38 7.55
C VAL A 71 -11.86 7.87 7.40
N ARG A 72 -11.83 8.63 8.51
CA ARG A 72 -12.29 10.03 8.53
C ARG A 72 -11.42 10.97 7.70
N THR A 73 -10.10 10.76 7.66
CA THR A 73 -9.18 11.53 6.81
C THR A 73 -7.86 10.78 6.67
N MET A 74 -7.37 10.63 5.44
CA MET A 74 -6.00 10.24 5.14
C MET A 74 -5.44 11.23 4.12
N THR A 75 -4.49 12.06 4.56
CA THR A 75 -3.83 13.09 3.75
C THR A 75 -2.37 12.72 3.54
N LEU A 76 -1.90 12.84 2.30
CA LEU A 76 -0.50 12.69 1.94
C LEU A 76 0.13 14.08 1.84
N SER A 77 1.18 14.35 2.61
CA SER A 77 2.04 15.52 2.46
C SER A 77 3.49 15.08 2.36
N ASP A 78 4.35 15.94 1.81
CA ASP A 78 5.80 15.76 1.82
C ASP A 78 6.30 14.46 1.14
N LEU A 79 5.59 14.01 0.09
CA LEU A 79 6.00 12.83 -0.67
C LEU A 79 7.35 13.06 -1.36
N SER A 80 8.35 12.28 -0.97
CA SER A 80 9.62 12.15 -1.68
C SER A 80 9.73 10.76 -2.29
N VAL A 81 10.06 10.70 -3.58
CA VAL A 81 10.31 9.45 -4.30
C VAL A 81 11.78 9.44 -4.70
N ASP A 82 12.50 8.42 -4.25
CA ASP A 82 13.87 8.14 -4.65
C ASP A 82 13.88 6.84 -5.48
N GLU A 83 14.53 6.88 -6.63
CA GLU A 83 14.73 5.71 -7.47
C GLU A 83 16.14 5.21 -7.20
N SER A 84 16.26 4.12 -6.43
CA SER A 84 17.56 3.46 -6.29
C SER A 84 17.91 2.81 -7.62
N ASN A 85 18.62 3.54 -8.46
CA ASN A 85 19.28 2.97 -9.62
C ASN A 85 20.40 2.07 -9.07
N SER A 86 20.15 0.77 -8.95
CA SER A 86 21.20 -0.20 -8.64
C SER A 86 22.31 0.00 -9.66
N LEU A 87 23.51 0.40 -9.20
CA LEU A 87 24.72 0.50 -10.02
C LEU A 87 25.04 -0.87 -10.66
N PRO A 88 25.72 -0.87 -11.83
CA PRO A 88 25.84 -2.00 -12.75
C PRO A 88 26.50 -3.26 -12.16
#